data_AF-A0A959WKD5-F1
#
_entry.id   AF-A0A959WKD5-F1
#
_cell.length_a   1.000
_cell.length_b   1.000
_cell.length_c   1.000
_cell.angle_alpha   90.00
_cell.angle_beta   90.00
_cell.angle_gamma   90.00
#
_symmetry.space_group_name_H-M   'P 1'
#
loop_
_entity.id
_entity.type
_entity.pdbx_description
1 polymer ?
#
loop_
_entity_poly.entity_id
_entity_poly.type
_entity_poly.pdbx_seq_one_letter_code
_entity_poly.pdbx_strand_id
1 'polypeptide(L)'
;MILPHGPRVGRLGSRMPGAITLGRVNPPDRPFAADRVLGWMARHGDRLQALLAEQEALGNPVRRSADDGALRAHLQFLAEALHATADPRLESRLAMYRDELQGWFDAQQGELDAHLDRAEGAMALQEHLQFGTRPGHDPSLDASLERRHRILAWVRLAIIGLESALGPEFDGLADDVLAWMGDRQRDLSQHVLTLLAHVKTAYEQRSPGEPMTAETTDEIGQTAAVRGTVRHLVTALQEAVTIG
;
A
#
# COMPACT_ATOMS: atom_id res chain seq x y z
N MET A 1 -3.16 -80.98 5.12
CA MET A 1 -2.25 -81.33 6.22
C MET A 1 -2.51 -80.33 7.36
N ILE A 2 -3.30 -80.75 8.36
CA ILE A 2 -3.38 -80.37 9.80
C ILE A 2 -2.71 -79.01 10.15
N LEU A 3 -3.42 -77.88 10.37
CA LEU A 3 -4.18 -77.39 11.57
C LEU A 3 -3.31 -77.18 12.85
N PRO A 4 -3.72 -76.43 13.90
CA PRO A 4 -4.22 -75.03 14.05
C PRO A 4 -3.82 -74.35 15.43
N HIS A 5 -4.52 -73.24 15.79
CA HIS A 5 -4.68 -72.56 17.12
C HIS A 5 -3.58 -71.56 17.54
N GLY A 6 -3.80 -70.23 17.67
CA GLY A 6 -4.84 -69.45 18.39
C GLY A 6 -4.25 -68.91 19.73
N PRO A 7 -4.71 -67.81 20.39
CA PRO A 7 -5.87 -66.94 20.15
C PRO A 7 -5.67 -65.40 20.33
N ARG A 8 -6.81 -64.71 20.14
CA ARG A 8 -7.31 -63.32 20.32
C ARG A 8 -6.75 -62.53 21.54
N VAL A 9 -6.75 -61.18 21.57
CA VAL A 9 -7.84 -60.20 21.86
C VAL A 9 -7.16 -58.79 21.83
N GLY A 10 -7.70 -57.62 21.46
CA GLY A 10 -9.03 -57.12 21.08
C GLY A 10 -8.88 -55.63 20.65
N ARG A 11 -9.62 -55.20 19.63
CA ARG A 11 -10.71 -54.19 19.64
C ARG A 11 -10.32 -52.69 19.69
N LEU A 12 -10.84 -52.01 18.66
CA LEU A 12 -11.46 -50.66 18.63
C LEU A 12 -10.50 -49.45 18.75
N GLY A 13 -10.49 -48.48 17.85
CA GLY A 13 -11.35 -48.24 16.69
C GLY A 13 -10.95 -46.98 15.92
N SER A 14 -11.38 -46.95 14.65
CA SER A 14 -11.89 -45.81 13.87
C SER A 14 -11.29 -44.41 14.06
N ARG A 15 -10.59 -43.90 13.02
CA ARG A 15 -11.01 -42.77 12.16
C ARG A 15 -9.83 -42.24 11.32
N MET A 16 -9.98 -42.26 9.99
CA MET A 16 -9.33 -41.31 9.05
C MET A 16 -10.10 -39.97 9.08
N PRO A 17 -9.68 -38.88 8.39
CA PRO A 17 -8.36 -38.38 7.96
C PRO A 17 -8.15 -36.90 8.39
N GLY A 18 -6.94 -36.33 8.20
CA GLY A 18 -6.75 -34.90 8.41
C GLY A 18 -5.38 -34.40 7.98
N ALA A 19 -5.24 -34.09 6.69
CA ALA A 19 -4.18 -33.21 6.23
C ALA A 19 -4.45 -31.82 6.82
N ILE A 20 -3.70 -31.47 7.86
CA ILE A 20 -3.72 -30.13 8.44
C ILE A 20 -2.95 -29.24 7.47
N THR A 21 -3.69 -28.46 6.69
CA THR A 21 -3.18 -27.24 6.07
C THR A 21 -2.78 -26.32 7.21
N LEU A 22 -1.47 -26.26 7.52
CA LEU A 22 -0.92 -25.29 8.46
C LEU A 22 -1.16 -23.89 7.88
N GLY A 23 -2.20 -23.23 8.38
CA GLY A 23 -2.38 -21.80 8.19
C GLY A 23 -1.12 -21.10 8.70
N ARG A 24 -0.60 -20.14 7.92
CA ARG A 24 0.33 -19.15 8.43
C ARG A 24 -0.41 -18.36 9.52
N VAL A 25 -0.24 -18.78 10.75
CA VAL A 25 -0.54 -17.96 11.92
C VAL A 25 0.48 -16.82 11.86
N ASN A 26 0.01 -15.58 11.71
CA ASN A 26 0.86 -14.41 11.93
C ASN A 26 1.54 -14.59 13.29
N PRO A 27 2.87 -14.45 13.41
CA PRO A 27 3.50 -14.48 14.72
C PRO A 27 2.82 -13.41 15.60
N PRO A 28 2.50 -13.71 16.87
CA PRO A 28 1.73 -12.84 17.78
C PRO A 28 2.41 -11.49 18.10
N ASP A 29 3.56 -11.20 17.48
CA ASP A 29 4.46 -10.10 17.83
C ASP A 29 4.55 -9.03 16.73
N ARG A 30 3.68 -9.05 15.71
CA ARG A 30 3.62 -8.00 14.68
C ARG A 30 2.31 -7.20 14.79
N PRO A 31 2.37 -5.88 15.09
CA PRO A 31 1.18 -5.06 15.31
C PRO A 31 0.40 -4.79 14.02
N PHE A 32 1.05 -4.95 12.86
CA PHE A 32 0.45 -4.81 11.55
C PHE A 32 0.46 -6.13 10.81
N ALA A 33 -0.73 -6.57 10.37
CA ALA A 33 -0.92 -7.76 9.56
C ALA A 33 -1.30 -7.34 8.13
N ALA A 34 -0.34 -7.37 7.21
CA ALA A 34 -0.52 -6.85 5.85
C ALA A 34 -1.65 -7.57 5.10
N ASP A 35 -1.80 -8.87 5.32
CA ASP A 35 -2.88 -9.68 4.73
C ASP A 35 -4.27 -9.24 5.22
N ARG A 36 -4.41 -8.89 6.50
CA ARG A 36 -5.66 -8.38 7.07
C ARG A 36 -5.99 -6.99 6.55
N VAL A 37 -5.01 -6.08 6.55
CA VAL A 37 -5.17 -4.69 6.07
C VAL A 37 -5.55 -4.70 4.58
N LEU A 38 -4.76 -5.37 3.73
CA LEU A 38 -5.04 -5.46 2.29
C LEU A 38 -6.35 -6.20 2.01
N GLY A 39 -6.67 -7.24 2.80
CA GLY A 39 -7.93 -7.96 2.70
C GLY A 39 -9.15 -7.09 3.07
N TRP A 40 -9.00 -6.18 4.03
CA TRP A 40 -10.02 -5.18 4.34
C TRP A 40 -10.17 -4.19 3.19
N MET A 41 -9.07 -3.61 2.69
CA MET A 41 -9.12 -2.63 1.60
C MET A 41 -9.74 -3.21 0.32
N ALA A 42 -9.46 -4.48 0.00
CA ALA A 42 -10.04 -5.16 -1.16
C ALA A 42 -11.57 -5.33 -1.07
N ARG A 43 -12.14 -5.38 0.15
CA ARG A 43 -13.59 -5.53 0.37
C ARG A 43 -14.35 -4.21 0.49
N HIS A 44 -13.66 -3.09 0.68
CA HIS A 44 -14.26 -1.78 0.95
C HIS A 44 -13.90 -0.74 -0.12
N GLY A 45 -13.86 -1.16 -1.38
CA GLY A 45 -13.51 -0.25 -2.49
C GLY A 45 -14.50 0.90 -2.68
N ASP A 46 -15.76 0.73 -2.27
CA ASP A 46 -16.79 1.76 -2.17
C ASP A 46 -16.42 2.86 -1.18
N ARG A 47 -15.78 2.51 -0.05
CA ARG A 47 -15.30 3.50 0.92
C ARG A 47 -14.21 4.40 0.34
N LEU A 48 -13.30 3.87 -0.47
CA LEU A 48 -12.33 4.69 -1.19
C LEU A 48 -13.01 5.69 -2.14
N GLN A 49 -14.09 5.29 -2.81
CA GLN A 49 -14.85 6.22 -3.66
C GLN A 49 -15.50 7.35 -2.85
N ALA A 50 -16.05 7.04 -1.67
CA ALA A 50 -16.58 8.05 -0.76
C ALA A 50 -15.48 9.02 -0.30
N LEU A 51 -14.30 8.51 0.07
CA LEU A 51 -13.16 9.33 0.48
C LEU A 51 -12.66 10.25 -0.65
N LEU A 52 -12.64 9.80 -1.90
CA LEU A 52 -12.29 10.64 -3.05
C LEU A 52 -13.29 11.81 -3.19
N ALA A 53 -14.58 11.54 -3.07
CA ALA A 53 -15.62 12.58 -3.10
C ALA A 53 -15.53 13.55 -1.90
N GLU A 54 -15.17 13.04 -0.72
CA GLU A 54 -14.92 13.88 0.47
C GLU A 54 -13.75 14.84 0.24
N GLN A 55 -12.66 14.39 -0.41
CA GLN A 55 -11.53 15.26 -0.74
C GLN A 55 -11.92 16.38 -1.71
N GLU A 56 -12.74 16.08 -2.73
CA GLU A 56 -13.26 17.13 -3.61
C GLU A 56 -14.11 18.15 -2.85
N ALA A 57 -14.96 17.70 -1.92
CA ALA A 57 -15.78 18.57 -1.10
C ALA A 57 -14.96 19.46 -0.14
N LEU A 58 -13.79 18.98 0.29
CA LEU A 58 -12.80 19.73 1.08
C LEU A 58 -11.96 20.70 0.23
N GLY A 59 -12.20 20.79 -1.07
CA GLY A 59 -11.46 21.68 -1.97
C GLY A 59 -10.13 21.11 -2.45
N ASN A 60 -9.88 19.82 -2.30
CA ASN A 60 -8.71 19.11 -2.82
C ASN A 60 -9.10 18.38 -4.11
N PRO A 61 -8.78 18.93 -5.32
CA PRO A 61 -9.24 18.35 -6.57
C PRO A 61 -8.72 16.92 -6.79
N VAL A 62 -9.57 16.06 -7.35
CA VAL A 62 -9.27 14.66 -7.68
C VAL A 62 -9.45 14.47 -9.19
N ARG A 63 -8.65 15.17 -10.00
CA ARG A 63 -8.76 15.12 -11.47
C ARG A 63 -8.04 13.91 -12.04
N ARG A 64 -6.99 13.46 -11.35
CA ARG A 64 -6.16 12.31 -11.70
C ARG A 64 -5.84 11.48 -10.47
N SER A 65 -5.55 10.20 -10.69
CA SER A 65 -5.25 9.26 -9.61
C SER A 65 -4.06 9.64 -8.72
N ALA A 66 -3.10 10.42 -9.21
CA ALA A 66 -1.93 10.86 -8.44
C ALA A 66 -2.00 12.33 -7.97
N ASP A 67 -3.16 12.99 -8.07
CA ASP A 67 -3.37 14.32 -7.48
C ASP A 67 -3.36 14.26 -5.94
N ASP A 68 -3.07 15.38 -5.29
CA ASP A 68 -2.97 15.44 -3.83
C ASP A 68 -4.25 14.97 -3.13
N GLY A 69 -5.43 15.36 -3.63
CA GLY A 69 -6.72 14.88 -3.11
C GLY A 69 -6.86 13.36 -3.24
N ALA A 70 -6.44 12.78 -4.37
CA ALA A 70 -6.48 11.34 -4.58
C ALA A 70 -5.52 10.60 -3.61
N LEU A 71 -4.32 11.13 -3.41
CA LEU A 71 -3.32 10.54 -2.51
C LEU A 71 -3.77 10.62 -1.05
N ARG A 72 -4.29 11.77 -0.61
CA ARG A 72 -4.89 11.95 0.72
C ARG A 72 -6.02 10.95 0.95
N ALA A 73 -6.92 10.76 -0.01
CA ALA A 73 -7.99 9.77 0.09
C ALA A 73 -7.46 8.33 0.24
N HIS A 74 -6.44 7.94 -0.54
CA HIS A 74 -5.84 6.61 -0.43
C HIS A 74 -5.14 6.37 0.92
N LEU A 75 -4.49 7.39 1.46
CA LEU A 75 -3.82 7.32 2.76
C LEU A 75 -4.82 7.34 3.92
N GLN A 76 -5.91 8.10 3.80
CA GLN A 76 -7.05 8.03 4.71
C GLN A 76 -7.69 6.64 4.69
N PHE A 77 -7.87 6.06 3.51
CA PHE A 77 -8.39 4.70 3.35
C PHE A 77 -7.47 3.66 3.99
N LEU A 78 -6.15 3.85 3.89
CA LEU A 78 -5.18 3.03 4.62
C LEU A 78 -5.32 3.20 6.13
N ALA A 79 -5.45 4.43 6.64
CA ALA A 79 -5.64 4.68 8.08
C ALA A 79 -6.91 4.00 8.62
N GLU A 80 -8.01 4.06 7.87
CA GLU A 80 -9.24 3.32 8.18
C GLU A 80 -9.02 1.81 8.23
N ALA A 81 -8.27 1.25 7.26
CA ALA A 81 -7.95 -0.17 7.21
C ALA A 81 -7.05 -0.61 8.38
N LEU A 82 -6.05 0.20 8.73
CA LEU A 82 -5.17 -0.04 9.87
C LEU A 82 -5.96 -0.09 11.17
N HIS A 83 -6.83 0.90 11.41
CA HIS A 83 -7.71 0.92 12.58
C HIS A 83 -8.68 -0.27 12.60
N ALA A 84 -9.36 -0.57 11.49
CA ALA A 84 -10.33 -1.66 11.42
C ALA A 84 -9.72 -3.07 11.62
N THR A 85 -8.40 -3.19 11.45
CA THR A 85 -7.67 -4.45 11.60
C THR A 85 -6.65 -4.44 12.73
N ALA A 86 -6.69 -3.39 13.56
CA ALA A 86 -5.73 -3.10 14.61
C ALA A 86 -5.60 -4.26 15.61
N ASP A 87 -4.39 -4.38 16.17
CA ASP A 87 -4.22 -5.04 17.46
C ASP A 87 -4.97 -4.25 18.55
N PRO A 88 -5.68 -4.89 19.50
CA PRO A 88 -6.40 -4.21 20.56
C PRO A 88 -5.57 -3.21 21.37
N ARG A 89 -4.24 -3.42 21.46
CA ARG A 89 -3.33 -2.50 22.17
C ARG A 89 -3.15 -1.17 21.46
N LEU A 90 -3.37 -1.12 20.15
CA LEU A 90 -3.17 0.06 19.30
C LEU A 90 -4.48 0.68 18.81
N GLU A 91 -5.63 0.06 19.07
CA GLU A 91 -6.93 0.45 18.54
C GLU A 91 -7.23 1.94 18.78
N SER A 92 -7.09 2.43 20.01
CA SER A 92 -7.37 3.83 20.35
C SER A 92 -6.43 4.81 19.65
N ARG A 93 -5.15 4.46 19.51
CA ARG A 93 -4.15 5.30 18.83
C ARG A 93 -4.38 5.35 17.33
N LEU A 94 -4.71 4.21 16.73
CA LEU A 94 -5.03 4.12 15.30
C LEU A 94 -6.37 4.78 14.96
N ALA A 95 -7.35 4.76 15.88
CA ALA A 95 -8.59 5.52 15.76
C ALA A 95 -8.30 7.03 15.73
N MET A 96 -7.50 7.52 16.68
CA MET A 96 -7.08 8.92 16.74
C MET A 96 -6.30 9.34 15.50
N TYR A 97 -5.30 8.53 15.09
CA TYR A 97 -4.55 8.77 13.85
C TYR A 97 -5.48 8.92 12.65
N ARG A 98 -6.41 7.98 12.44
CA ARG A 98 -7.41 8.03 11.36
C ARG A 98 -8.22 9.33 11.42
N ASP A 99 -8.68 9.72 12.61
CA ASP A 99 -9.58 10.88 12.77
C ASP A 99 -8.85 12.21 12.59
N GLU A 100 -7.56 12.27 12.92
CA GLU A 100 -6.74 13.49 12.85
C GLU A 100 -5.93 13.63 11.55
N LEU A 101 -5.80 12.55 10.76
CA LEU A 101 -4.93 12.49 9.57
C LEU A 101 -5.23 13.59 8.55
N GLN A 102 -6.50 13.94 8.33
CA GLN A 102 -6.85 15.04 7.42
C GLN A 102 -6.29 16.38 7.92
N GLY A 103 -6.47 16.69 9.20
CA GLY A 103 -5.93 17.91 9.82
C GLY A 103 -4.39 17.92 9.82
N TRP A 104 -3.77 16.75 9.99
CA TRP A 104 -2.33 16.57 9.83
C TRP A 104 -1.88 16.92 8.42
N PHE A 105 -2.53 16.41 7.36
CA PHE A 105 -2.17 16.75 5.98
C PHE A 105 -2.28 18.24 5.69
N ASP A 106 -3.32 18.89 6.19
CA ASP A 106 -3.50 20.33 6.02
C ASP A 106 -2.39 21.13 6.72
N ALA A 107 -1.97 20.70 7.91
CA ALA A 107 -0.84 21.30 8.63
C ALA A 107 0.52 21.07 7.93
N GLN A 108 0.67 19.96 7.21
CA GLN A 108 1.93 19.58 6.54
C GLN A 108 2.06 20.08 5.10
N GLN A 109 1.11 20.88 4.60
CA GLN A 109 1.14 21.36 3.21
C GLN A 109 2.44 22.11 2.87
N GLY A 110 2.94 22.95 3.78
CA GLY A 110 4.21 23.66 3.57
C GLY A 110 5.43 22.74 3.49
N GLU A 111 5.43 21.63 4.23
CA GLU A 111 6.51 20.63 4.16
C GLU A 111 6.45 19.81 2.86
N LEU A 112 5.24 19.52 2.35
CA LEU A 112 5.05 18.93 1.03
C LEU A 112 5.65 19.83 -0.05
N ASP A 113 5.25 21.10 -0.07
CA ASP A 113 5.70 22.06 -1.08
C ASP A 113 7.24 22.19 -1.06
N ALA A 114 7.82 22.35 0.14
CA ALA A 114 9.28 22.40 0.32
C ALA A 114 9.99 21.08 -0.05
N HIS A 115 9.32 19.93 0.03
CA HIS A 115 9.86 18.66 -0.46
C HIS A 115 9.87 18.61 -1.99
N LEU A 116 8.77 19.02 -2.63
CA LEU A 116 8.64 19.02 -4.09
C LEU A 116 9.61 20.00 -4.75
N ASP A 117 9.78 21.19 -4.17
CA ASP A 117 10.76 22.18 -4.64
C ASP A 117 12.20 21.62 -4.59
N ARG A 118 12.55 20.92 -3.50
CA ARG A 118 13.87 20.25 -3.40
C ARG A 118 13.99 19.07 -4.36
N ALA A 119 12.88 18.40 -4.66
CA ALA A 119 12.88 17.26 -5.56
C ALA A 119 13.17 17.66 -7.01
N GLU A 120 12.90 18.90 -7.43
CA GLU A 120 13.18 19.38 -8.79
C GLU A 120 14.64 19.15 -9.21
N GLY A 121 15.59 19.54 -8.34
CA GLY A 121 17.02 19.30 -8.59
C GLY A 121 17.40 17.81 -8.62
N ALA A 122 16.75 17.00 -7.79
CA ALA A 122 16.98 15.55 -7.76
C ALA A 122 16.41 14.85 -9.01
N MET A 123 15.24 15.28 -9.49
CA MET A 123 14.61 14.79 -10.71
C MET A 123 15.48 15.11 -11.93
N ALA A 124 15.95 16.36 -12.04
CA ALA A 124 16.85 16.76 -13.11
C ALA A 124 18.15 15.94 -13.14
N LEU A 125 18.73 15.66 -11.96
CA LEU A 125 19.89 14.78 -11.86
C LEU A 125 19.54 13.33 -12.26
N GLN A 126 18.37 12.84 -11.86
CA GLN A 126 17.90 11.50 -12.17
C GLN A 126 17.71 11.32 -13.68
N GLU A 127 17.07 12.28 -14.36
CA GLU A 127 16.90 12.31 -15.81
C GLU A 127 18.23 12.22 -16.55
N HIS A 128 19.21 12.99 -16.09
CA HIS A 128 20.53 13.00 -16.69
C HIS A 128 21.26 11.66 -16.49
N LEU A 129 21.30 11.14 -15.26
CA LEU A 129 22.09 9.95 -14.93
C LEU A 129 21.45 8.64 -15.39
N GLN A 130 20.12 8.52 -15.29
CA GLN A 130 19.42 7.26 -15.56
C GLN A 130 18.89 7.16 -16.98
N PHE A 131 18.48 8.28 -17.57
CA PHE A 131 17.82 8.29 -18.88
C PHE A 131 18.65 9.00 -19.95
N GLY A 132 19.78 9.62 -19.58
CA GLY A 132 20.64 10.34 -20.52
C GLY A 132 19.96 11.56 -21.15
N THR A 133 18.90 12.08 -20.52
CA THR A 133 18.10 13.20 -21.02
C THR A 133 18.30 14.46 -20.18
N ARG A 134 17.65 15.56 -20.58
CA ARG A 134 17.63 16.82 -19.83
C ARG A 134 16.18 17.16 -19.43
N PRO A 135 15.99 17.90 -18.34
CA PRO A 135 14.68 18.44 -17.97
C PRO A 135 13.99 19.16 -19.12
N GLY A 136 12.69 18.90 -19.29
CA GLY A 136 11.86 19.50 -20.34
C GLY A 136 12.04 18.86 -21.72
N HIS A 137 12.94 17.89 -21.90
CA HIS A 137 13.15 17.23 -23.19
C HIS A 137 12.15 16.09 -23.42
N ASP A 138 11.75 15.38 -22.36
CA ASP A 138 10.70 14.37 -22.39
C ASP A 138 9.64 14.70 -21.33
N PRO A 139 8.60 15.49 -21.70
CA PRO A 139 7.56 15.89 -20.76
C PRO A 139 6.82 14.73 -20.09
N SER A 140 6.81 13.54 -20.72
CA SER A 140 6.16 12.37 -20.15
C SER A 140 6.99 11.74 -19.03
N LEU A 141 8.32 11.78 -19.17
CA LEU A 141 9.26 11.38 -18.13
C LEU A 141 9.21 12.37 -16.96
N ASP A 142 9.26 13.68 -17.24
CA ASP A 142 9.20 14.73 -16.23
C ASP A 142 7.94 14.56 -15.36
N ALA A 143 6.77 14.43 -15.99
CA ALA A 143 5.50 14.20 -15.29
C ALA A 143 5.49 12.89 -14.49
N SER A 144 6.13 11.83 -15.01
CA SER A 144 6.24 10.56 -14.30
C SER A 144 7.09 10.68 -13.03
N LEU A 145 8.23 11.37 -13.11
CA LEU A 145 9.10 11.62 -11.97
C LEU A 145 8.43 12.51 -10.94
N GLU A 146 7.80 13.61 -11.37
CA GLU A 146 7.06 14.51 -10.47
C GLU A 146 6.01 13.74 -9.67
N ARG A 147 5.18 12.93 -10.34
CA ARG A 147 4.19 12.08 -9.68
C ARG A 147 4.82 11.10 -8.69
N ARG A 148 5.94 10.48 -9.05
CA ARG A 148 6.64 9.55 -8.14
C ARG A 148 7.08 10.28 -6.87
N HIS A 149 7.68 11.45 -7.01
CA HIS A 149 8.11 12.26 -5.87
C HIS A 149 6.94 12.72 -5.01
N ARG A 150 5.83 13.16 -5.63
CA ARG A 150 4.60 13.53 -4.94
C ARG A 150 3.98 12.37 -4.15
N ILE A 151 3.87 11.19 -4.75
CA ILE A 151 3.40 9.98 -4.07
C ILE A 151 4.29 9.67 -2.84
N LEU A 152 5.61 9.67 -3.02
CA LEU A 152 6.55 9.37 -1.94
C LEU A 152 6.53 10.42 -0.83
N ALA A 153 6.33 11.69 -1.16
CA ALA A 153 6.23 12.78 -0.19
C ALA A 153 5.00 12.59 0.71
N TRP A 154 3.83 12.34 0.12
CA TRP A 154 2.61 12.07 0.88
C TRP A 154 2.70 10.80 1.73
N VAL A 155 3.29 9.73 1.19
CA VAL A 155 3.56 8.51 1.96
C VAL A 155 4.46 8.80 3.16
N ARG A 156 5.54 9.55 2.98
CA ARG A 156 6.43 9.96 4.07
C ARG A 156 5.68 10.74 5.15
N LEU A 157 4.89 11.74 4.77
CA LEU A 157 4.12 12.54 5.73
C LEU A 157 3.10 11.72 6.50
N ALA A 158 2.44 10.76 5.84
CA ALA A 158 1.50 9.85 6.51
C ALA A 158 2.21 8.93 7.52
N ILE A 159 3.38 8.37 7.18
CA ILE A 159 4.10 7.49 8.10
C ILE A 159 4.63 8.26 9.31
N ILE A 160 5.14 9.49 9.12
CA ILE A 160 5.56 10.36 10.24
C ILE A 160 4.36 10.65 11.16
N GLY A 161 3.19 10.94 10.59
CA GLY A 161 1.96 11.11 11.37
C GLY A 161 1.56 9.85 12.12
N LEU A 162 1.69 8.67 11.49
CA LEU A 162 1.41 7.38 12.11
C LEU A 162 2.35 7.10 13.28
N GLU A 163 3.66 7.26 13.10
CA GLU A 163 4.67 7.13 14.15
C GLU A 163 4.35 8.03 15.35
N SER A 164 4.09 9.32 15.09
CA SER A 164 3.72 10.28 16.13
C SER A 164 2.46 9.86 16.89
N ALA A 165 1.47 9.27 16.22
CA ALA A 165 0.23 8.84 16.85
C ALA A 165 0.39 7.54 17.66
N LEU A 166 1.29 6.66 17.23
CA LEU A 166 1.57 5.39 17.91
C LEU A 166 2.38 5.59 19.20
N GLY A 167 3.17 6.65 19.28
CA GLY A 167 3.89 7.06 20.48
C GLY A 167 5.33 6.51 20.58
N PRO A 168 6.05 6.83 21.67
CA PRO A 168 7.50 6.66 21.78
C PRO A 168 8.03 5.23 21.60
N GLU A 169 7.21 4.21 21.86
CA GLU A 169 7.61 2.81 21.63
C GLU A 169 7.76 2.46 20.14
N PHE A 170 7.33 3.34 19.23
CA PHE A 170 7.47 3.21 17.78
C PHE A 170 8.43 4.26 17.19
N ASP A 171 9.22 4.97 18.00
CA ASP A 171 10.25 5.89 17.50
C ASP A 171 11.23 5.16 16.57
N GLY A 172 11.46 5.71 15.38
CA GLY A 172 12.23 5.11 14.29
C GLY A 172 11.38 4.38 13.24
N LEU A 173 10.08 4.18 13.47
CA LEU A 173 9.18 3.48 12.54
C LEU A 173 9.20 4.10 11.14
N ALA A 174 9.14 5.44 11.06
CA ALA A 174 9.09 6.08 9.75
C ALA A 174 10.36 5.85 8.95
N ASP A 175 11.52 5.94 9.60
CA ASP A 175 12.81 5.70 8.97
C ASP A 175 12.95 4.24 8.52
N ASP A 176 12.55 3.29 9.36
CA ASP A 176 12.62 1.85 9.04
C ASP A 176 11.71 1.47 7.86
N VAL A 177 10.48 1.98 7.84
CA VAL A 177 9.53 1.77 6.74
C VAL A 177 10.07 2.37 5.45
N LEU A 178 10.55 3.61 5.48
CA LEU A 178 11.06 4.30 4.30
C LEU A 178 12.34 3.63 3.78
N ALA A 179 13.24 3.18 4.67
CA ALA A 179 14.43 2.43 4.30
C ALA A 179 14.05 1.10 3.63
N TRP A 180 13.11 0.34 4.22
CA TRP A 180 12.64 -0.92 3.64
C TRP A 180 12.05 -0.73 2.23
N MET A 181 11.25 0.33 2.04
CA MET A 181 10.68 0.68 0.73
C MET A 181 11.76 1.17 -0.26
N GLY A 182 12.78 1.86 0.23
CA GLY A 182 13.93 2.33 -0.56
C GLY A 182 14.77 1.17 -1.10
N ASP A 183 15.07 0.17 -0.28
CA ASP A 183 15.84 -1.01 -0.67
C ASP A 183 15.10 -1.90 -1.68
N ARG A 184 13.77 -1.75 -1.76
CA ARG A 184 12.88 -2.60 -2.58
C ARG A 184 12.16 -1.84 -3.70
N GLN A 185 12.72 -0.73 -4.15
CA GLN A 185 12.19 0.03 -5.30
C GLN A 185 12.02 -0.81 -6.58
N ARG A 186 12.89 -1.82 -6.78
CA ARG A 186 12.75 -2.78 -7.89
C ARG A 186 11.48 -3.62 -7.76
N ASP A 187 11.18 -4.10 -6.55
CA ASP A 187 10.01 -4.93 -6.28
C ASP A 187 8.73 -4.10 -6.44
N LEU A 188 8.74 -2.85 -5.96
CA LEU A 188 7.66 -1.88 -6.20
C LEU A 188 7.41 -1.71 -7.70
N SER A 189 8.46 -1.48 -8.49
CA SER A 189 8.35 -1.29 -9.94
C SER A 189 7.76 -2.53 -10.64
N GLN A 190 8.22 -3.73 -10.27
CA GLN A 190 7.65 -4.98 -10.80
C GLN A 190 6.16 -5.14 -10.43
N HIS A 191 5.80 -4.76 -9.21
CA HIS A 191 4.41 -4.84 -8.77
C HIS A 191 3.51 -3.84 -9.50
N VAL A 192 3.97 -2.60 -9.68
CA VAL A 192 3.25 -1.58 -10.46
C VAL A 192 3.05 -2.04 -11.91
N LEU A 193 4.07 -2.61 -12.54
CA LEU A 193 3.95 -3.15 -13.90
C LEU A 193 2.97 -4.34 -13.98
N THR A 194 2.93 -5.18 -12.94
CA THR A 194 1.97 -6.29 -12.86
C THR A 194 0.54 -5.76 -12.73
N LEU A 195 0.31 -4.77 -11.88
CA LEU A 195 -0.98 -4.11 -11.73
C LEU A 195 -1.42 -3.43 -13.03
N LEU A 196 -0.49 -2.72 -13.68
CA LEU A 196 -0.71 -2.07 -14.96
C LEU A 196 -1.20 -3.09 -16.01
N ALA A 197 -0.50 -4.22 -16.15
CA ALA A 197 -0.88 -5.27 -17.08
C ALA A 197 -2.28 -5.82 -16.79
N HIS A 198 -2.62 -6.10 -15.53
CA HIS A 198 -3.95 -6.59 -15.15
C HIS A 198 -5.06 -5.58 -15.47
N VAL A 199 -4.85 -4.29 -15.15
CA VAL A 199 -5.85 -3.25 -15.42
C VAL A 199 -6.01 -3.06 -16.92
N LYS A 200 -4.92 -3.09 -17.68
CA LYS A 200 -4.94 -3.01 -19.15
C LYS A 200 -5.76 -4.15 -19.76
N THR A 201 -5.49 -5.38 -19.35
CA THR A 201 -6.25 -6.55 -19.82
C THR A 201 -7.73 -6.46 -19.45
N ALA A 202 -8.05 -6.00 -18.23
CA ALA A 202 -9.45 -5.82 -17.82
C ALA A 202 -10.16 -4.73 -18.63
N TYR A 203 -9.47 -3.66 -19.02
CA TYR A 203 -10.01 -2.63 -19.90
C TYR A 203 -10.32 -3.20 -21.29
N GLU A 204 -9.35 -3.88 -21.91
CA GLU A 204 -9.50 -4.49 -23.24
C GLU A 204 -10.67 -5.50 -23.29
N GLN A 205 -10.92 -6.22 -22.19
CA GLN A 205 -12.06 -7.14 -22.08
C GLN A 205 -13.42 -6.42 -21.97
N ARG A 206 -13.47 -5.23 -21.37
CA ARG A 206 -14.71 -4.45 -21.20
C ARG A 206 -15.04 -3.60 -22.42
N SER A 207 -14.02 -3.19 -23.17
CA SER A 207 -14.15 -2.40 -24.40
C SER A 207 -13.47 -3.09 -25.59
N PRO A 208 -14.02 -4.22 -26.10
CA PRO A 208 -13.39 -4.96 -27.19
C PRO A 208 -13.34 -4.13 -28.47
N GLY A 209 -12.13 -3.94 -29.03
CA GLY A 209 -11.92 -3.25 -30.30
C GLY A 209 -11.82 -1.72 -30.20
N GLU A 210 -11.97 -1.15 -29.01
CA GLU A 210 -11.68 0.27 -28.78
C GLU A 210 -10.19 0.45 -28.46
N PRO A 211 -9.45 1.27 -29.23
CA PRO A 211 -8.06 1.55 -28.91
C PRO A 211 -7.96 2.38 -27.64
N MET A 212 -7.05 1.99 -26.74
CA MET A 212 -6.77 2.75 -25.52
C MET A 212 -6.18 4.12 -25.87
N THR A 213 -6.76 5.19 -25.33
CA THR A 213 -6.21 6.53 -25.53
C THR A 213 -4.95 6.72 -24.66
N ALA A 214 -4.15 7.73 -25.01
CA ALA A 214 -2.99 8.12 -24.19
C ALA A 214 -3.42 8.53 -22.78
N GLU A 215 -4.55 9.25 -22.65
CA GLU A 215 -5.12 9.67 -21.38
C GLU A 215 -5.56 8.48 -20.52
N THR A 216 -6.26 7.51 -21.11
CA THR A 216 -6.66 6.28 -20.40
C THR A 216 -5.44 5.48 -19.96
N THR A 217 -4.41 5.40 -20.81
CA THR A 217 -3.17 4.69 -20.46
C THR A 217 -2.45 5.38 -19.29
N ASP A 218 -2.36 6.71 -19.30
CA ASP A 218 -1.75 7.48 -18.23
C ASP A 218 -2.51 7.31 -16.91
N GLU A 219 -3.85 7.40 -16.93
CA GLU A 219 -4.68 7.23 -15.73
C GLU A 219 -4.57 5.83 -15.13
N ILE A 220 -4.53 4.78 -15.97
CA ILE A 220 -4.28 3.41 -15.55
C ILE A 220 -2.89 3.27 -14.91
N GLY A 221 -1.88 3.93 -15.50
CA GLY A 221 -0.52 3.97 -14.95
C GLY A 221 -0.45 4.65 -13.59
N GLN A 222 -1.11 5.80 -13.42
CA GLN A 222 -1.17 6.51 -12.15
C GLN A 222 -1.90 5.69 -11.07
N THR A 223 -3.04 5.08 -11.42
CA THR A 223 -3.76 4.18 -10.51
C THR A 223 -2.88 3.03 -10.04
N ALA A 224 -2.14 2.40 -10.96
CA ALA A 224 -1.24 1.30 -10.65
C ALA A 224 -0.09 1.75 -9.73
N ALA A 225 0.48 2.94 -9.96
CA ALA A 225 1.55 3.51 -9.14
C ALA A 225 1.08 3.78 -7.71
N VAL A 226 -0.08 4.41 -7.52
CA VAL A 226 -0.64 4.70 -6.19
C VAL A 226 -0.97 3.41 -5.45
N ARG A 227 -1.72 2.49 -6.07
CA ARG A 227 -2.09 1.21 -5.45
C ARG A 227 -0.87 0.36 -5.13
N GLY A 228 0.11 0.31 -6.04
CA GLY A 228 1.37 -0.39 -5.83
C GLY A 228 2.13 0.17 -4.64
N THR A 229 2.21 1.50 -4.52
CA THR A 229 2.91 2.16 -3.43
C THR A 229 2.22 1.94 -2.09
N VAL A 230 0.89 2.09 -2.03
CA VAL A 230 0.12 1.84 -0.79
C VAL A 230 0.25 0.39 -0.34
N ARG A 231 0.21 -0.58 -1.26
CA ARG A 231 0.47 -1.99 -0.92
C ARG A 231 1.89 -2.18 -0.38
N HIS A 232 2.87 -1.54 -1.00
CA HIS A 232 4.27 -1.63 -0.59
C HIS A 232 4.47 -1.04 0.80
N LEU A 233 3.82 0.08 1.11
CA LEU A 233 3.74 0.68 2.43
C LEU A 233 3.14 -0.28 3.48
N VAL A 234 2.00 -0.90 3.20
CA VAL A 234 1.38 -1.88 4.12
C VAL A 234 2.31 -3.06 4.41
N THR A 235 3.03 -3.51 3.38
CA THR A 235 4.01 -4.60 3.54
C THR A 235 5.20 -4.13 4.38
N ALA A 236 5.70 -2.93 4.12
CA ALA A 236 6.78 -2.32 4.88
C ALA A 236 6.42 -2.17 6.36
N LEU A 237 5.21 -1.71 6.70
CA LEU A 237 4.73 -1.60 8.08
C LEU A 237 4.76 -2.94 8.82
N GLN A 238 4.38 -4.04 8.15
CA GLN A 238 4.46 -5.37 8.75
C GLN A 238 5.92 -5.82 8.99
N GLU A 239 6.84 -5.46 8.09
CA GLU A 239 8.23 -5.90 8.20
C GLU A 239 9.09 -5.01 9.11
N ALA A 240 8.77 -3.72 9.21
CA ALA A 240 9.48 -2.77 10.04
C ALA A 240 9.19 -2.97 11.54
N VAL A 241 8.03 -3.52 11.89
CA VAL A 241 7.66 -3.69 13.30
C VAL A 241 7.73 -5.14 13.76
N THR A 242 8.68 -5.38 14.65
CA THR A 242 8.67 -6.53 15.57
C THR A 242 8.50 -5.99 16.98
N ILE A 243 7.39 -6.35 17.64
CA ILE A 243 7.24 -6.12 19.07
C ILE A 243 8.22 -7.07 19.78
N GLY A 244 9.19 -6.49 20.49
CA GLY A 244 10.08 -7.23 21.41
C GLY A 244 9.42 -7.52 22.75
#